data_AF-A0A4V1FZV3-F1
#
_entry.id   AF-A0A4V1FZV3-F1
#
_cell.length_a   1.000
_cell.length_b   1.000
_cell.length_c   1.000
_cell.angle_alpha   90.00
_cell.angle_beta   90.00
_cell.angle_gamma   90.00
#
_symmetry.space_group_name_H-M   'P 1'
#
loop_
_entity.id
_entity.type
_entity.pdbx_description
1 polymer ?
#
loop_
_entity_poly.entity_id
_entity_poly.type
_entity_poly.pdbx_seq_one_letter_code
_entity_poly.pdbx_strand_id
1 'polypeptide(L)'
;MTDRPPSPSTPATGPTIVDTALEDAIVATTPQLADSIEDSLGCRLNESVFEDLLLELDRHEYVDWVTVTQSGDYVWDLSDSPDRIGEAIADAVVSRLESWLAADN
;
A
#
# COMPACT_ATOMS: atom_id res chain seq x y z
N MET A 1 -63.80 8.66 -1.35
CA MET A 1 -62.70 8.33 -0.43
C MET A 1 -62.00 7.10 -0.98
N THR A 2 -60.81 7.29 -1.53
CA THR A 2 -59.84 6.22 -1.76
C THR A 2 -58.46 6.85 -1.70
N ASP A 3 -57.72 6.38 -0.71
CA ASP A 3 -56.40 6.81 -0.25
C ASP A 3 -55.35 6.75 -1.36
N ARG A 4 -54.55 7.81 -1.46
CA ARG A 4 -53.33 7.83 -2.29
C ARG A 4 -52.20 7.19 -1.47
N PRO A 5 -51.45 6.22 -2.01
CA PRO A 5 -50.34 5.64 -1.27
C PRO A 5 -49.25 6.70 -1.03
N PRO A 6 -48.57 6.71 0.12
CA PRO A 6 -47.50 7.65 0.40
C PRO A 6 -46.33 7.41 -0.56
N SER A 7 -45.71 8.48 -1.04
CA SER A 7 -44.49 8.41 -1.83
C SER A 7 -43.35 7.78 -1.01
N PRO A 8 -42.47 6.96 -1.62
CA PRO A 8 -41.32 6.41 -0.91
C PRO A 8 -40.39 7.54 -0.49
N SER A 9 -39.98 7.51 0.78
CA SER A 9 -38.97 8.41 1.33
C SER A 9 -37.66 8.23 0.57
N THR A 10 -37.11 9.33 0.07
CA THR A 10 -35.74 9.38 -0.45
C THR A 10 -34.80 8.84 0.62
N PRO A 11 -33.85 7.94 0.30
CA PRO A 11 -32.84 7.53 1.27
C PRO A 11 -32.12 8.77 1.76
N ALA A 12 -32.19 9.03 3.07
CA ALA A 12 -31.32 9.99 3.70
C ALA A 12 -29.90 9.52 3.41
N THR A 13 -29.15 10.33 2.66
CA THR A 13 -27.70 10.17 2.51
C THR A 13 -27.16 10.04 3.93
N GLY A 14 -26.77 8.82 4.31
CA GLY A 14 -26.05 8.58 5.55
C GLY A 14 -24.78 9.44 5.57
N PRO A 15 -24.10 9.56 6.72
CA PRO A 15 -22.86 10.30 6.74
C PRO A 15 -21.94 9.65 5.71
N THR A 16 -21.59 10.41 4.66
CA THR A 16 -20.46 10.04 3.82
C THR A 16 -19.28 10.05 4.77
N ILE A 17 -18.78 8.86 5.12
CA ILE A 17 -17.45 8.72 5.67
C ILE A 17 -16.55 9.05 4.49
N VAL A 18 -16.36 10.34 4.22
CA VAL A 18 -15.23 10.79 3.41
C VAL A 18 -14.07 10.51 4.33
N ASP A 19 -13.39 9.39 4.09
CA ASP A 19 -12.16 9.08 4.77
C ASP A 19 -11.09 10.03 4.21
N THR A 20 -11.13 11.27 4.69
CA THR A 20 -10.21 12.36 4.30
C THR A 20 -8.75 12.02 4.63
N ALA A 21 -8.49 10.97 5.41
CA ALA A 21 -7.13 10.47 5.64
C ALA A 21 -6.49 9.89 4.37
N LEU A 22 -7.29 9.41 3.41
CA LEU A 22 -6.81 8.83 2.16
C LEU A 22 -6.48 9.88 1.08
N GLU A 23 -6.78 11.16 1.28
CA GLU A 23 -6.57 12.20 0.25
C GLU A 23 -5.08 12.50 0.01
N ASP A 24 -4.22 12.27 1.01
CA ASP A 24 -2.75 12.38 0.92
C ASP A 24 -2.04 11.01 0.96
N ALA A 25 -2.79 9.91 1.17
CA ALA A 25 -2.20 8.58 1.29
C ALA A 25 -1.84 8.01 -0.09
N ILE A 26 -0.62 7.48 -0.21
CA ILE A 26 -0.17 6.79 -1.44
C ILE A 26 -0.65 5.35 -1.37
N VAL A 27 -1.86 5.09 -1.86
CA VAL A 27 -2.48 3.76 -1.82
C VAL A 27 -2.53 3.13 -3.21
N ALA A 28 -2.11 1.86 -3.32
CA ALA A 28 -2.11 1.11 -4.56
C ALA A 28 -2.49 -0.36 -4.35
N THR A 29 -3.12 -0.96 -5.36
CA THR A 29 -3.31 -2.42 -5.39
C THR A 29 -2.04 -3.13 -5.85
N THR A 30 -1.89 -4.43 -5.56
CA THR A 30 -0.77 -5.24 -6.08
C THR A 30 -0.59 -5.10 -7.61
N PRO A 31 -1.64 -5.21 -8.44
CA PRO A 31 -1.49 -5.03 -9.90
C PRO A 31 -1.06 -3.61 -10.29
N GLN A 32 -1.61 -2.58 -9.65
CA GLN A 32 -1.21 -1.18 -9.93
C GLN A 32 0.26 -0.93 -9.60
N LEU A 33 0.73 -1.53 -8.51
CA LEU A 33 2.12 -1.40 -8.09
C LEU A 33 3.05 -2.19 -9.04
N ALA A 34 2.64 -3.38 -9.46
CA ALA A 34 3.36 -4.18 -10.44
C ALA A 34 3.52 -3.43 -11.76
N ASP A 35 2.42 -2.91 -12.33
CA ASP A 35 2.43 -2.13 -13.57
C ASP A 35 3.36 -0.92 -13.45
N SER A 36 3.29 -0.18 -12.33
CA SER A 36 4.16 1.00 -12.12
C SER A 36 5.64 0.64 -12.06
N ILE A 37 6.01 -0.46 -11.41
CA ILE A 37 7.40 -0.93 -11.32
C ILE A 37 7.89 -1.46 -12.67
N GLU A 38 7.06 -2.24 -13.37
CA GLU A 38 7.36 -2.76 -14.70
C GLU A 38 7.60 -1.63 -15.71
N ASP A 39 6.77 -0.59 -15.68
CA ASP A 39 6.92 0.59 -16.54
C ASP A 39 8.19 1.38 -16.21
N SER A 40 8.52 1.53 -14.93
CA SER A 40 9.70 2.26 -14.46
C SER A 40 11.01 1.52 -14.81
N LEU A 41 11.03 0.20 -14.66
CA LEU A 41 12.24 -0.63 -14.82
C LEU A 41 12.34 -1.29 -16.19
N GLY A 42 11.29 -1.24 -17.01
CA GLY A 42 11.23 -1.92 -18.30
C GLY A 42 11.29 -3.45 -18.19
N CYS A 43 10.78 -4.01 -17.10
CA CYS A 43 10.81 -5.45 -16.81
C CYS A 43 9.41 -6.05 -16.74
N ARG A 44 9.33 -7.38 -16.55
CA ARG A 44 8.10 -8.08 -16.19
C ARG A 44 8.30 -8.79 -14.86
N LEU A 45 7.39 -8.53 -13.93
CA LEU A 45 7.35 -9.16 -12.63
C LEU A 45 6.56 -10.47 -12.72
N ASN A 46 6.98 -11.44 -11.94
CA ASN A 46 6.16 -12.60 -11.68
C ASN A 46 5.21 -12.23 -10.54
N GLU A 47 3.91 -12.23 -10.82
CA GLU A 47 2.91 -11.71 -9.89
C GLU A 47 2.89 -12.45 -8.53
N SER A 48 2.99 -13.78 -8.52
CA SER A 48 3.05 -14.54 -7.26
C SER A 48 4.29 -14.24 -6.43
N VAL A 49 5.45 -14.06 -7.09
CA VAL A 49 6.70 -13.71 -6.40
C VAL A 49 6.64 -12.27 -5.89
N PHE A 50 6.00 -11.38 -6.62
CA PHE A 50 5.85 -9.99 -6.23
C PHE A 50 4.89 -9.84 -5.05
N GLU A 51 3.78 -10.57 -5.03
CA GLU A 51 2.87 -10.62 -3.89
C GLU A 51 3.56 -11.18 -2.64
N ASP A 52 4.30 -12.29 -2.76
CA ASP A 52 5.10 -12.84 -1.66
C ASP A 52 6.13 -11.83 -1.12
N LEU A 53 6.75 -11.03 -2.02
CA LEU A 53 7.67 -9.98 -1.63
C LEU A 53 6.96 -8.87 -0.84
N LEU A 54 5.79 -8.41 -1.29
CA LEU A 54 5.02 -7.36 -0.59
C LEU A 54 4.59 -7.82 0.80
N LEU A 55 4.18 -9.09 0.95
CA LEU A 55 3.84 -9.67 2.24
C LEU A 55 5.04 -9.73 3.20
N GLU A 56 6.23 -10.05 2.70
CA GLU A 56 7.44 -10.04 3.54
C GLU A 56 7.86 -8.61 3.90
N LEU A 57 7.71 -7.65 2.98
CA LEU A 57 7.95 -6.24 3.27
C LEU A 57 6.99 -5.70 4.34
N ASP A 58 5.72 -6.11 4.31
CA ASP A 58 4.72 -5.78 5.35
C ASP A 58 5.07 -6.39 6.70
N ARG A 59 5.52 -7.64 6.71
CA ARG A 59 6.02 -8.29 7.94
C ARG A 59 7.17 -7.55 8.61
N HIS A 60 7.96 -6.84 7.81
CA HIS A 60 9.07 -6.00 8.26
C HIS A 60 8.71 -4.52 8.40
N GLU A 61 7.42 -4.18 8.33
CA GLU A 61 6.86 -2.83 8.48
C GLU A 61 7.35 -1.85 7.41
N TYR A 62 7.77 -2.31 6.23
CA TYR A 62 8.24 -1.45 5.13
C TYR A 62 7.12 -0.96 4.22
N VAL A 63 6.04 -1.72 4.10
CA VAL A 63 4.79 -1.36 3.41
C VAL A 63 3.65 -1.77 4.32
N ASP A 64 2.50 -1.10 4.25
CA ASP A 64 1.39 -1.43 5.16
C ASP A 64 0.24 -2.05 4.37
N TRP A 65 -0.11 -3.30 4.66
CA TRP A 65 -1.33 -3.91 4.13
C TRP A 65 -2.57 -3.27 4.76
N VAL A 66 -3.47 -2.75 3.92
CA VAL A 66 -4.67 -2.05 4.39
C VAL A 66 -5.89 -2.95 4.36
N THR A 67 -6.16 -3.55 3.20
CA THR A 67 -7.39 -4.32 2.96
C THR A 67 -7.30 -5.14 1.67
N VAL A 68 -8.38 -5.85 1.33
CA VAL A 68 -8.57 -6.53 0.05
C VAL A 68 -9.79 -5.92 -0.65
N THR A 69 -9.66 -5.64 -1.96
CA THR A 69 -10.76 -5.11 -2.77
C THR A 69 -11.87 -6.15 -2.95
N GLN A 70 -13.03 -5.73 -3.46
CA GLN A 70 -14.11 -6.66 -3.78
C GLN A 70 -13.71 -7.67 -4.88
N SER A 71 -12.78 -7.32 -5.76
CA SER A 71 -12.22 -8.21 -6.78
C SER A 71 -11.18 -9.19 -6.25
N GLY A 72 -10.71 -9.01 -5.01
CA GLY A 72 -9.72 -9.88 -4.38
C GLY A 72 -8.29 -9.35 -4.41
N ASP A 73 -8.07 -8.10 -4.82
CA ASP A 73 -6.74 -7.50 -4.90
C ASP A 73 -6.30 -6.95 -3.54
N TYR A 74 -5.07 -7.23 -3.12
CA TYR A 74 -4.50 -6.60 -1.93
C TYR A 74 -4.25 -5.11 -2.17
N VAL A 75 -4.53 -4.30 -1.15
CA VAL A 75 -4.35 -2.85 -1.13
C VAL A 75 -3.26 -2.50 -0.12
N TRP A 76 -2.30 -1.69 -0.55
CA TRP A 76 -1.12 -1.31 0.21
C TRP A 76 -1.08 0.21 0.40
N ASP A 77 -0.79 0.66 1.62
CA ASP A 77 -0.41 2.03 1.91
C ASP A 77 1.11 2.13 1.86
N LEU A 78 1.59 3.06 1.03
CA LEU A 78 3.00 3.29 0.74
C LEU A 78 3.46 4.68 1.19
N SER A 79 2.65 5.38 1.98
CA SER A 79 2.90 6.77 2.36
C SER A 79 4.24 6.93 3.11
N ASP A 80 4.53 6.02 4.04
CA ASP A 80 5.77 6.02 4.81
C ASP A 80 6.87 5.14 4.20
N SER A 81 6.54 4.31 3.20
CA SER A 81 7.45 3.30 2.65
C SER A 81 8.78 3.88 2.15
N PRO A 82 8.83 5.03 1.43
CA PRO A 82 10.10 5.60 1.00
C PRO A 82 11.06 5.90 2.15
N ASP A 83 10.54 6.44 3.26
CA ASP A 83 11.34 6.80 4.42
C ASP A 83 11.81 5.55 5.16
N ARG A 84 10.90 4.59 5.41
CA ARG A 84 11.23 3.32 6.11
C ARG A 84 12.25 2.48 5.34
N ILE A 85 12.10 2.37 4.03
CA ILE A 85 13.06 1.65 3.16
C ILE A 85 14.39 2.41 3.11
N GLY A 86 14.35 3.74 3.00
CA GLY A 86 15.54 4.59 2.99
C GLY A 86 16.38 4.44 4.26
N GLU A 87 15.74 4.47 5.43
CA GLU A 87 16.38 4.25 6.73
C GLU A 87 17.03 2.86 6.82
N ALA A 88 16.32 1.81 6.44
CA ALA A 88 16.87 0.45 6.46
C ALA A 88 18.09 0.28 5.54
N ILE A 89 18.08 0.90 4.35
CA ILE A 89 19.25 0.90 3.46
C ILE A 89 20.41 1.67 4.10
N ALA A 90 20.14 2.84 4.69
CA ALA A 90 21.17 3.64 5.36
C ALA A 90 21.83 2.85 6.50
N ASP A 91 21.02 2.20 7.36
CA ASP A 91 21.50 1.38 8.47
C ASP A 91 22.35 0.19 8.00
N ALA A 92 21.93 -0.48 6.93
CA ALA A 92 22.69 -1.58 6.34
C ALA A 92 24.05 -1.10 5.80
N VAL A 93 24.10 0.07 5.16
CA VAL A 93 25.33 0.67 4.65
C VAL A 93 26.25 1.08 5.80
N VAL A 94 25.73 1.76 6.83
CA VAL A 94 26.51 2.17 8.01
C VAL A 94 27.08 0.93 8.70
N SER A 95 26.25 -0.07 8.98
CA SER A 95 26.68 -1.33 9.60
C SER A 95 27.79 -2.02 8.79
N ARG A 96 27.70 -1.97 7.45
CA ARG A 96 28.71 -2.54 6.57
C ARG A 96 30.03 -1.79 6.63
N LEU A 97 29.99 -0.45 6.70
CA LEU A 97 31.17 0.40 6.81
C LEU A 97 31.86 0.24 8.17
N GLU A 98 31.09 0.20 9.26
CA GLU A 98 31.61 -0.07 10.60
C GLU A 98 32.32 -1.42 10.66
N SER A 99 31.69 -2.47 10.12
CA SER A 99 32.31 -3.81 10.02
C SER A 99 33.61 -3.80 9.21
N TRP A 100 33.68 -3.00 8.15
CA TRP A 100 34.90 -2.88 7.35
C TRP A 100 36.02 -2.15 8.10
N LEU A 101 35.71 -1.01 8.73
CA LEU A 101 36.68 -0.24 9.53
C LEU A 101 37.18 -1.00 10.75
N ALA A 102 36.34 -1.86 11.33
CA ALA A 102 36.74 -2.73 12.45
C ALA A 102 37.64 -3.89 12.00
N ALA A 103 37.60 -4.30 10.74
CA ALA A 103 38.44 -5.37 10.20
C ALA A 103 39.85 -4.91 9.79
N ASP A 104 40.03 -3.60 9.57
CA ASP A 104 41.31 -2.97 9.23
C ASP A 104 42.12 -2.47 10.45
N ASN A 105 41.60 -2.65 11.68
CA ASN A 105 42.31 -2.47 12.96
C ASN A 105 42.78 -3.81 13.56
#